data_AF-A0A452XFF5-F1
#
_entry.id   AF-A0A452XFF5-F1
#
_cell.length_a   1.000
_cell.length_b   1.000
_cell.length_c   1.000
_cell.angle_alpha   90.00
_cell.angle_beta   90.00
_cell.angle_gamma   90.00
#
_symmetry.space_group_name_H-M   'P 1'
#
loop_
_entity.id
_entity.type
_entity.pdbx_description
1 polymer ?
#
loop_
_entity_poly.entity_id
_entity_poly.type
_entity_poly.pdbx_seq_one_letter_code
_entity_poly.pdbx_strand_id
1 'polypeptide(L)'
;PASVMAEYGFRKVLSIDEYSSLFKEIDPLAPFKKWKVGQPNCKDFMSEKMHPPYDVYQEKVKGVFVVSDPVDWGRDLQVLCDILSTGGLPGNGKGDQPPLYFSADDLEYQAAFPSERLGMGAFRIALESVFNH
;
A
#
# COMPACT_ATOMS: atom_id res chain seq x y z
N PRO A 1 1.72 -7.79 -8.33
CA PRO A 1 1.76 -8.12 -6.88
C PRO A 1 0.54 -8.91 -6.38
N ALA A 2 -0.68 -8.34 -6.49
CA ALA A 2 -1.88 -8.98 -5.96
C ALA A 2 -2.22 -10.33 -6.62
N SER A 3 -2.01 -10.46 -7.94
CA SER A 3 -2.18 -11.72 -8.67
C SER A 3 -1.27 -12.84 -8.15
N VAL A 4 0.00 -12.53 -7.89
CA VAL A 4 0.99 -13.49 -7.35
C VAL A 4 0.59 -13.97 -5.95
N MET A 5 0.05 -13.08 -5.12
CA MET A 5 -0.44 -13.47 -3.79
C MET A 5 -1.68 -14.37 -3.88
N ALA A 6 -2.55 -14.16 -4.86
CA ALA A 6 -3.68 -15.05 -5.09
C ALA A 6 -3.21 -16.47 -5.48
N GLU A 7 -2.16 -16.58 -6.29
CA GLU A 7 -1.53 -17.87 -6.65
C GLU A 7 -0.92 -18.58 -5.44
N TYR A 8 -0.38 -17.83 -4.46
CA TYR A 8 0.05 -18.39 -3.17
C TYR A 8 -1.08 -18.80 -2.23
N GLY A 9 -2.35 -18.62 -2.63
CA GLY A 9 -3.53 -19.08 -1.90
C GLY A 9 -4.19 -18.02 -1.00
N PHE A 10 -3.74 -16.77 -1.04
CA PHE A 10 -4.43 -15.68 -0.34
C PHE A 10 -5.75 -15.33 -1.05
N ARG A 11 -6.84 -15.22 -0.30
CA ARG A 11 -8.20 -15.07 -0.87
C ARG A 11 -8.67 -13.61 -1.00
N LYS A 12 -8.34 -12.78 -0.02
CA LYS A 12 -8.76 -11.37 0.06
C LYS A 12 -7.53 -10.48 -0.04
N VAL A 13 -7.04 -10.30 -1.26
CA VAL A 13 -5.85 -9.50 -1.55
C VAL A 13 -6.29 -8.21 -2.24
N LEU A 14 -5.80 -7.08 -1.74
CA LEU A 14 -5.90 -5.78 -2.38
C LEU A 14 -4.51 -5.20 -2.53
N SER A 15 -4.24 -4.54 -3.64
CA SER A 15 -3.10 -3.64 -3.71
C SER A 15 -3.34 -2.41 -2.82
N ILE A 16 -2.26 -1.74 -2.41
CA ILE A 16 -2.39 -0.49 -1.64
C ILE A 16 -3.10 0.61 -2.45
N ASP A 17 -2.95 0.61 -3.78
CA ASP A 17 -3.69 1.50 -4.68
C ASP A 17 -5.21 1.24 -4.60
N GLU A 18 -5.61 -0.04 -4.71
CA GLU A 18 -7.01 -0.45 -4.64
C GLU A 18 -7.60 -0.15 -3.28
N TYR A 19 -6.88 -0.51 -2.22
CA TYR A 19 -7.29 -0.25 -0.85
C TYR A 19 -7.51 1.24 -0.60
N SER A 20 -6.53 2.09 -0.97
CA SER A 20 -6.62 3.54 -0.78
C SER A 20 -7.77 4.15 -1.57
N SER A 21 -8.09 3.61 -2.75
CA SER A 21 -9.19 4.12 -3.59
C SER A 21 -10.58 3.92 -2.97
N LEU A 22 -10.71 3.04 -1.97
CA LEU A 22 -11.97 2.78 -1.26
C LEU A 22 -12.23 3.81 -0.15
N PHE A 23 -11.23 4.58 0.28
CA PHE A 23 -11.41 5.58 1.32
C PHE A 23 -11.37 6.98 0.72
N LYS A 24 -12.42 7.75 0.99
CA LYS A 24 -12.44 9.17 0.64
C LYS A 24 -11.41 9.88 1.52
N GLU A 25 -10.53 10.69 0.90
CA GLU A 25 -9.58 11.57 1.61
C GLU A 25 -8.48 10.89 2.45
N ILE A 26 -8.31 9.56 2.37
CA ILE A 26 -7.18 8.86 3.02
C ILE A 26 -5.82 9.34 2.51
N ASP A 27 -5.80 9.85 1.28
CA ASP A 27 -4.67 10.51 0.65
C ASP A 27 -5.01 12.00 0.45
N PRO A 28 -4.64 12.88 1.39
CA PRO A 28 -4.93 14.31 1.28
C PRO A 28 -4.22 14.97 0.09
N LEU A 29 -3.17 14.33 -0.45
CA LEU A 29 -2.43 14.83 -1.58
C LEU A 29 -2.98 14.34 -2.92
N ALA A 30 -3.96 13.41 -2.93
CA ALA A 30 -4.57 12.89 -4.15
C ALA A 30 -5.03 13.97 -5.14
N PRO A 31 -5.64 15.10 -4.73
CA PRO A 31 -6.05 16.17 -5.66
C PRO A 31 -4.89 16.85 -6.38
N PHE A 32 -3.68 16.80 -5.82
CA PHE A 32 -2.47 17.41 -6.39
C PHE A 32 -1.68 16.46 -7.28
N LYS A 33 -2.02 15.16 -7.29
CA LYS A 33 -1.36 14.15 -8.10
C LYS A 33 -1.88 14.19 -9.53
N LYS A 34 -1.02 14.63 -10.45
CA LYS A 34 -1.32 14.66 -11.91
C LYS A 34 -1.27 13.28 -12.58
N TRP A 35 -0.81 12.28 -11.84
CA TRP A 35 -0.64 10.91 -12.29
C TRP A 35 -1.50 10.01 -11.41
N LYS A 36 -2.09 8.98 -11.99
CA LYS A 36 -2.73 7.90 -11.23
C LYS A 36 -1.85 6.67 -11.34
N VAL A 37 -1.39 6.14 -10.20
CA VAL A 37 -0.76 4.82 -10.13
C VAL A 37 -1.76 3.84 -10.76
N GLY A 38 -1.41 3.20 -11.88
CA GLY A 38 -2.28 2.26 -12.60
C GLY A 38 -2.95 2.75 -13.89
N GLN A 39 -2.54 3.88 -14.50
CA GLN A 39 -2.95 4.21 -15.88
C GLN A 39 -1.79 4.22 -16.88
N PRO A 40 -1.78 3.26 -17.81
CA PRO A 40 -1.57 3.52 -19.23
C PRO A 40 -2.83 3.08 -19.98
N ASN A 41 -3.53 4.01 -20.66
CA ASN A 41 -4.60 3.69 -21.62
C ASN A 41 -5.78 2.78 -21.18
N CYS A 42 -6.09 2.65 -19.89
CA CYS A 42 -7.34 2.02 -19.47
C CYS A 42 -8.50 3.02 -19.52
N LYS A 43 -9.00 3.31 -20.73
CA LYS A 43 -10.30 3.98 -20.91
C LYS A 43 -11.51 3.05 -20.71
N ASP A 44 -11.31 1.74 -20.50
CA ASP A 44 -12.40 0.75 -20.33
C ASP A 44 -12.30 -0.09 -19.05
N PHE A 45 -11.92 0.50 -17.92
CA PHE A 45 -12.18 -0.08 -16.59
C PHE A 45 -12.97 0.89 -15.67
N MET A 46 -13.73 1.79 -16.29
CA MET A 46 -14.89 2.44 -15.66
C MET A 46 -16.17 1.61 -15.86
N SER A 47 -16.04 0.32 -16.15
CA SER A 47 -17.14 -0.63 -16.01
C SER A 47 -17.03 -1.21 -14.61
N GLU A 48 -17.98 -0.83 -13.75
CA GLU A 48 -18.35 -1.54 -12.52
C GLU A 48 -17.18 -2.30 -11.85
N LYS A 49 -16.28 -1.59 -11.15
CA LYS A 49 -15.44 -2.28 -10.17
C LYS A 49 -16.38 -2.79 -9.09
N MET A 50 -16.85 -4.02 -9.31
CA MET A 50 -17.49 -4.91 -8.37
C MET A 50 -16.82 -4.65 -7.02
N HIS A 51 -17.58 -4.12 -6.07
CA HIS A 51 -17.12 -4.05 -4.70
C HIS A 51 -16.46 -5.39 -4.39
N PRO A 52 -15.23 -5.41 -3.81
CA PRO A 52 -14.67 -6.66 -3.37
C PRO A 52 -15.76 -7.41 -2.59
N PRO A 53 -15.86 -8.75 -2.69
CA PRO A 53 -16.93 -9.52 -2.05
C PRO A 53 -16.85 -9.51 -0.50
N TYR A 54 -16.15 -8.53 0.07
CA TYR A 54 -15.86 -8.29 1.46
C TYR A 54 -15.90 -6.79 1.75
N ASP A 55 -16.44 -6.44 2.92
CA ASP A 55 -16.61 -5.06 3.36
C ASP A 55 -15.31 -4.55 4.00
N VAL A 56 -14.57 -3.72 3.26
CA VAL A 56 -13.28 -3.15 3.73
C VAL A 56 -13.41 -2.20 4.91
N TYR A 57 -14.62 -1.73 5.23
CA TYR A 57 -14.89 -0.87 6.38
C TYR A 57 -15.18 -1.67 7.65
N GLN A 58 -15.50 -2.96 7.52
CA GLN A 58 -15.81 -3.86 8.65
C GLN A 58 -14.75 -4.95 8.83
N GLU A 59 -14.10 -5.38 7.74
CA GLU A 59 -13.11 -6.44 7.76
C GLU A 59 -11.68 -5.92 7.96
N LYS A 60 -11.06 -6.35 9.06
CA LYS A 60 -9.66 -6.01 9.40
C LYS A 60 -8.67 -6.59 8.41
N VAL A 61 -7.75 -5.75 7.93
CA VAL A 61 -6.50 -6.20 7.28
C VAL A 61 -5.76 -7.14 8.24
N LYS A 62 -5.46 -8.36 7.77
CA LYS A 62 -4.83 -9.42 8.58
C LYS A 62 -3.32 -9.50 8.46
N GLY A 63 -2.75 -8.80 7.48
CA GLY A 63 -1.32 -8.76 7.24
C GLY A 63 -1.01 -7.87 6.05
N VAL A 64 0.18 -7.30 6.06
CA VAL A 64 0.67 -6.41 5.02
C VAL A 64 1.94 -7.01 4.44
N PHE A 65 2.06 -6.98 3.12
CA PHE A 65 3.22 -7.48 2.39
C PHE A 65 3.72 -6.42 1.42
N VAL A 66 4.94 -5.93 1.66
CA VAL A 66 5.66 -5.01 0.78
C VAL A 66 6.56 -5.87 -0.11
N VAL A 67 6.10 -6.12 -1.34
CA VAL A 67 6.73 -7.05 -2.29
C VAL A 67 7.46 -6.36 -3.45
N SER A 68 7.39 -5.03 -3.51
CA SER A 68 8.07 -4.18 -4.49
C SER A 68 8.21 -2.76 -3.95
N ASP A 69 9.16 -1.99 -4.47
CA ASP A 69 9.35 -0.59 -4.11
C ASP A 69 8.08 0.25 -4.36
N PRO A 70 7.57 0.97 -3.34
CA PRO A 70 6.43 1.87 -3.50
C PRO A 70 6.74 3.03 -4.45
N VAL A 71 5.75 3.38 -5.28
CA VAL A 71 5.86 4.53 -6.20
C VAL A 71 5.39 5.82 -5.52
N ASP A 72 4.42 5.73 -4.61
CA ASP A 72 3.80 6.87 -3.93
C ASP A 72 4.06 6.82 -2.42
N TRP A 73 5.30 7.12 -2.02
CA TRP A 73 5.73 6.99 -0.62
C TRP A 73 4.84 7.79 0.34
N GLY A 74 4.40 9.00 -0.05
CA GLY A 74 3.58 9.84 0.82
C GLY A 74 2.24 9.19 1.18
N ARG A 75 1.52 8.65 0.17
CA ARG A 75 0.28 7.91 0.41
C ARG A 75 0.57 6.59 1.12
N ASP A 76 1.56 5.84 0.65
CA ASP A 76 1.78 4.48 1.11
C ASP A 76 2.25 4.48 2.58
N LEU A 77 3.10 5.43 2.99
CA LEU A 77 3.45 5.64 4.40
C LEU A 77 2.22 5.97 5.25
N GLN A 78 1.38 6.92 4.82
CA GLN A 78 0.17 7.32 5.56
C GLN A 78 -0.78 6.13 5.75
N VAL A 79 -1.12 5.44 4.66
CA VAL A 79 -2.07 4.31 4.67
C VAL A 79 -1.53 3.15 5.49
N LEU A 80 -0.22 2.87 5.40
CA LEU A 80 0.41 1.84 6.23
C LEU A 80 0.38 2.22 7.71
N CYS A 81 0.69 3.46 8.08
CA CYS A 81 0.57 3.93 9.45
C CYS A 81 -0.87 3.78 9.98
N ASP A 82 -1.87 4.12 9.16
CA ASP A 82 -3.28 3.96 9.54
C ASP A 82 -3.64 2.48 9.75
N ILE A 83 -3.28 1.60 8.83
CA ILE A 83 -3.51 0.14 8.96
C ILE A 83 -2.83 -0.42 10.22
N LEU A 84 -1.55 -0.07 10.43
CA LEU A 84 -0.73 -0.62 11.50
C LEU A 84 -1.18 -0.13 12.87
N SER A 85 -1.58 1.13 12.99
CA SER A 85 -2.00 1.73 14.27
C SER A 85 -3.43 1.37 14.69
N THR A 86 -4.33 1.13 13.71
CA THR A 86 -5.76 0.86 13.95
C THR A 86 -6.10 -0.62 14.06
N GLY A 87 -5.10 -1.50 13.95
CA GLY A 87 -5.31 -2.94 13.90
C GLY A 87 -6.04 -3.40 12.63
N GLY A 88 -5.72 -2.76 11.50
CA GLY A 88 -6.20 -3.12 10.17
C GLY A 88 -7.53 -2.49 9.73
N LEU A 89 -7.99 -1.44 10.41
CA LEU A 89 -9.21 -0.69 10.05
C LEU A 89 -8.96 0.83 10.19
N PRO A 90 -8.39 1.48 9.15
CA PRO A 90 -8.19 2.92 9.10
C PRO A 90 -9.44 3.71 9.49
N GLY A 91 -9.26 4.76 10.27
CA GLY A 91 -10.34 5.60 10.79
C GLY A 91 -10.98 5.10 12.09
N ASN A 92 -10.65 3.89 12.55
CA ASN A 92 -11.06 3.41 13.87
C ASN A 92 -10.03 3.76 14.96
N GLY A 93 -10.35 3.46 16.22
CA GLY A 93 -9.39 3.62 17.32
C GLY A 93 -8.17 2.70 17.18
N LYS A 94 -7.19 2.89 18.08
CA LYS A 94 -5.99 2.04 18.13
C LYS A 94 -6.35 0.56 18.28
N GLY A 95 -5.60 -0.31 17.62
CA GLY A 95 -5.80 -1.75 17.66
C GLY A 95 -4.50 -2.53 17.58
N ASP A 96 -4.61 -3.86 17.68
CA ASP A 96 -3.45 -4.75 17.60
C ASP A 96 -2.85 -4.71 16.19
N GLN A 97 -1.59 -4.29 16.11
CA GLN A 97 -0.88 -4.12 14.85
C GLN A 97 -0.85 -5.43 14.03
N PRO A 98 -1.36 -5.44 12.79
CA PRO A 98 -1.24 -6.59 11.91
C PRO A 98 0.22 -6.82 11.52
N PRO A 99 0.62 -8.07 11.24
CA PRO A 99 1.98 -8.38 10.82
C PRO A 99 2.32 -7.69 9.50
N LEU A 100 3.54 -7.16 9.42
CA LEU A 100 4.11 -6.48 8.25
C LEU A 100 5.34 -7.26 7.78
N TYR A 101 5.38 -7.60 6.48
CA TYR A 101 6.46 -8.34 5.86
C TYR A 101 7.05 -7.55 4.69
N PHE A 102 8.38 -7.47 4.63
CA PHE A 102 9.12 -6.93 3.50
C PHE A 102 9.80 -8.07 2.74
N SER A 103 9.75 -8.01 1.40
CA SER A 103 10.41 -9.03 0.57
C SER A 103 11.92 -8.82 0.41
N ALA A 104 12.41 -7.61 0.69
CA ALA A 104 13.81 -7.21 0.58
C ALA A 104 14.13 -6.14 1.64
N ASP A 105 15.41 -6.00 1.98
CA ASP A 105 15.91 -5.01 2.96
C ASP A 105 17.08 -4.17 2.40
N ASP A 106 17.23 -4.15 1.07
CA ASP A 106 18.31 -3.39 0.43
C ASP A 106 18.06 -1.90 0.60
N LEU A 107 18.97 -1.20 1.29
CA LEU A 107 18.90 0.26 1.46
C LEU A 107 19.01 0.96 0.11
N GLU A 108 19.92 0.48 -0.74
CA GLU A 108 20.25 1.05 -2.03
C GLU A 108 20.45 -0.06 -3.07
N TYR A 109 20.20 0.26 -4.34
CA TYR A 109 20.46 -0.63 -5.47
C TYR A 109 20.98 0.16 -6.68
N GLN A 110 21.73 -0.53 -7.55
CA GLN A 110 22.21 0.06 -8.80
C GLN A 110 21.13 -0.01 -9.88
N ALA A 111 20.78 1.15 -10.42
CA ALA A 111 19.82 1.30 -11.51
C ALA A 111 20.52 1.74 -12.82
N ALA A 112 19.74 2.14 -13.82
CA ALA A 112 20.30 2.70 -15.07
C ALA A 112 21.01 4.05 -14.87
N PHE A 113 20.78 4.74 -13.75
CA PHE A 113 21.47 5.98 -13.43
C PHE A 113 22.84 5.69 -12.81
N PRO A 114 23.87 6.55 -13.01
CA PRO A 114 25.23 6.28 -12.53
C PRO A 114 25.37 6.06 -11.01
N SER A 115 24.60 6.80 -10.20
CA SER A 115 24.55 6.65 -8.74
C SER A 115 23.45 5.68 -8.31
N GLU A 116 23.66 5.05 -7.15
CA GLU A 116 22.70 4.15 -6.51
C GLU A 116 21.37 4.85 -6.20
N ARG A 117 20.32 4.05 -6.03
CA ARG A 117 18.94 4.48 -5.75
C ARG A 117 18.44 3.83 -4.49
N LEU A 118 17.69 4.59 -3.70
CA LEU A 118 17.02 4.07 -2.51
C LEU A 118 16.09 2.92 -2.90
N GLY A 119 16.25 1.79 -2.21
CA GLY A 119 15.42 0.61 -2.35
C GLY A 119 14.44 0.43 -1.21
N MET A 120 13.92 -0.80 -1.10
CA MET A 120 12.89 -1.18 -0.14
C MET A 120 13.34 -1.00 1.31
N GLY A 121 14.63 -1.20 1.62
CA GLY A 121 15.18 -0.98 2.95
C GLY A 121 15.08 0.48 3.39
N ALA A 122 15.26 1.43 2.47
CA ALA A 122 15.06 2.85 2.76
C ALA A 122 13.59 3.17 3.05
N PHE A 123 12.66 2.58 2.29
CA PHE A 123 11.23 2.71 2.56
C PHE A 123 10.84 2.11 3.91
N ARG A 124 11.38 0.94 4.27
CA ARG A 124 11.19 0.33 5.59
C ARG A 124 11.64 1.26 6.71
N ILE A 125 12.86 1.80 6.62
CA ILE A 125 13.40 2.73 7.62
C ILE A 125 12.51 3.97 7.74
N ALA A 126 12.04 4.53 6.63
CA ALA A 126 11.13 5.67 6.64
C ALA A 126 9.81 5.34 7.36
N LEU A 127 9.19 4.19 7.05
CA LEU A 127 7.96 3.74 7.71
C LEU A 127 8.16 3.53 9.21
N GLU A 128 9.22 2.81 9.60
CA GLU A 128 9.54 2.55 11.00
C GLU A 128 9.80 3.86 11.77
N SER A 129 10.48 4.81 11.14
CA SER A 129 10.79 6.09 11.75
C SER A 129 9.53 6.93 11.97
N VAL A 130 8.61 6.96 11.01
CA VAL A 130 7.35 7.70 11.13
C VAL A 130 6.40 7.02 12.12
N PHE A 131 6.32 5.69 12.10
CA PHE A 131 5.38 4.94 12.93
C PHE A 131 5.72 4.96 14.42
N ASN A 132 7.01 5.00 14.77
CA ASN A 132 7.48 4.95 16.16
C ASN A 132 7.70 6.32 16.80
N HIS A 133 7.45 7.42 16.08
CA HIS A 133 7.62 8.79 16.57
C HIS A 133 6.35 9.34 17.21
#